data_AF-B4W0B9-F1
#
_entry.id   AF-B4W0B9-F1
#
_cell.length_a   1.000
_cell.length_b   1.000
_cell.length_c   1.000
_cell.angle_alpha   90.00
_cell.angle_beta   90.00
_cell.angle_gamma   90.00
#
_symmetry.space_group_name_H-M   'P 1'
#
loop_
_entity.id
_entity.type
_entity.pdbx_description
1 polymer ?
#
loop_
_entity_poly.entity_id
_entity_poly.type
_entity_poly.pdbx_seq_one_letter_code
_entity_poly.pdbx_strand_id
1 'polypeptide(L)'
;MRQKIHHAFALITPGVWGSNKLSYRYPHHPSFPHQGLKMLTDRPIPYRYRIGESRPEDAEKQDYDSRKTGRLSRGRYAVPPGSVYVFKHPLNLTWWDFPDAWFPQEGFPLKHLGCGLCLPIDIKGLPPCTTKATA
;
A
#
# COMPACT_ATOMS: atom_id res chain seq x y z
N MET A 1 -1.69 -14.25 4.97
CA MET A 1 -0.27 -13.97 5.29
C MET A 1 -0.13 -13.74 6.78
N ARG A 2 0.55 -14.64 7.51
CA ARG A 2 0.74 -14.56 8.97
C ARG A 2 2.18 -14.25 9.40
N GLN A 3 3.11 -14.29 8.46
CA GLN A 3 4.53 -14.04 8.74
C GLN A 3 4.75 -12.55 8.96
N LYS A 4 5.41 -12.21 10.08
CA LYS A 4 5.77 -10.84 10.43
C LYS A 4 6.95 -10.37 9.59
N ILE A 5 6.92 -9.09 9.26
CA ILE A 5 8.01 -8.40 8.59
C ILE A 5 9.05 -8.08 9.65
N HIS A 6 10.22 -8.70 9.56
CA HIS A 6 11.37 -8.33 10.37
C HIS A 6 12.17 -7.24 9.65
N HIS A 7 13.02 -7.64 8.69
CA HIS A 7 14.01 -6.74 8.12
C HIS A 7 13.57 -6.08 6.80
N ALA A 8 12.88 -6.82 5.93
CA ALA A 8 12.50 -6.32 4.62
C ALA A 8 11.16 -6.90 4.14
N PHE A 9 10.51 -6.18 3.23
CA PHE A 9 9.35 -6.67 2.49
C PHE A 9 9.37 -6.22 1.02
N ALA A 10 8.67 -6.97 0.16
CA ALA A 10 8.37 -6.59 -1.21
C ALA A 10 6.87 -6.35 -1.40
N LEU A 11 6.51 -5.31 -2.15
CA LEU A 11 5.13 -5.05 -2.55
C LEU A 11 4.64 -6.07 -3.59
N ILE A 12 3.44 -6.59 -3.39
CA ILE A 12 2.73 -7.46 -4.36
C ILE A 12 1.68 -6.65 -5.13
N THR A 13 1.16 -5.60 -4.51
CA THR A 13 0.21 -4.66 -5.12
C THR A 13 0.75 -3.24 -5.06
N PRO A 14 0.19 -2.29 -5.84
CA PRO A 14 0.63 -0.90 -5.76
C PRO A 14 0.54 -0.34 -4.34
N GLY A 15 1.62 0.29 -3.88
CA GLY A 15 1.69 0.97 -2.59
C GLY A 15 1.20 2.40 -2.73
N VAL A 16 0.09 2.72 -2.07
CA VAL A 16 -0.43 4.10 -1.99
C VAL A 16 -0.36 4.55 -0.54
N TRP A 17 0.50 5.51 -0.28
CA TRP A 17 0.82 5.99 1.07
C TRP A 17 0.54 7.48 1.18
N GLY A 18 0.25 7.95 2.38
CA GLY A 18 0.15 9.40 2.63
C GLY A 18 -1.25 9.98 2.49
N SER A 19 -1.37 11.08 1.74
CA SER A 19 -2.58 11.91 1.73
C SER A 19 -3.37 11.81 0.43
N ASN A 20 -4.47 12.54 0.37
CA ASN A 20 -5.33 12.54 -0.82
C ASN A 20 -4.72 13.27 -2.00
N LYS A 21 -3.92 14.30 -1.75
CA LYS A 21 -3.32 15.14 -2.80
C LYS A 21 -2.04 14.53 -3.35
N LEU A 22 -1.28 13.84 -2.49
CA LEU A 22 0.03 13.31 -2.80
C LEU A 22 0.16 11.89 -2.28
N SER A 23 0.55 10.99 -3.19
CA SER A 23 0.98 9.65 -2.83
C SER A 23 2.49 9.67 -2.61
N TYR A 24 2.92 9.29 -1.42
CA TYR A 24 4.34 9.24 -1.05
C TYR A 24 4.93 7.86 -1.33
N ARG A 25 6.26 7.76 -1.29
CA ARG A 25 6.95 6.47 -1.42
C ARG A 25 6.82 5.58 -0.19
N TYR A 26 6.53 6.17 0.97
CA TYR A 26 6.29 5.46 2.22
C TYR A 26 5.34 6.28 3.12
N PRO A 27 4.73 5.69 4.15
CA PRO A 27 3.92 6.43 5.11
C PRO A 27 4.75 7.51 5.83
N HIS A 28 4.27 8.76 5.83
CA HIS A 28 4.90 9.86 6.58
C HIS A 28 4.44 9.92 8.04
N HIS A 29 3.64 8.96 8.49
CA HIS A 29 3.14 8.91 9.86
C HIS A 29 4.28 8.65 10.86
N PRO A 30 4.32 9.30 12.05
CA PRO A 30 5.42 9.14 13.02
C PRO A 30 5.66 7.71 13.51
N SER A 31 4.64 6.85 13.48
CA SER A 31 4.79 5.43 13.84
C SER A 31 5.48 4.59 12.78
N PHE A 32 5.68 5.10 11.56
CA PHE A 32 6.41 4.40 10.52
C PHE A 32 7.93 4.58 10.70
N PRO A 33 8.74 3.50 10.67
CA PRO A 33 10.17 3.59 10.94
C PRO A 33 10.94 4.21 9.75
N HIS A 34 11.10 5.55 9.76
CA HIS A 34 11.86 6.26 8.72
C HIS A 34 13.38 6.12 8.87
N GLN A 35 13.87 5.97 10.09
CA GLN A 35 15.31 5.99 10.36
C GLN A 35 16.02 4.80 9.73
N GLY A 36 16.93 5.07 8.79
CA GLY A 36 17.69 4.05 8.09
C GLY A 36 16.86 3.21 7.10
N LEU A 37 15.66 3.66 6.74
CA LEU A 37 14.86 3.04 5.68
C LEU A 37 15.63 3.13 4.35
N LYS A 38 15.74 1.99 3.67
CA LYS A 38 16.23 1.92 2.29
C LYS A 38 15.12 1.34 1.42
N MET A 39 15.08 1.78 0.17
CA MET A 39 14.06 1.35 -0.78
C MET A 39 14.67 1.15 -2.16
N LEU A 40 14.32 0.02 -2.78
CA LEU A 40 14.56 -0.24 -4.20
C LEU A 40 13.20 -0.20 -4.90
N THR A 41 12.99 0.80 -5.75
CA THR A 41 11.72 1.03 -6.45
C THR A 41 12.01 1.58 -7.84
N ASP A 42 11.17 1.21 -8.80
CA ASP A 42 11.14 1.85 -10.11
C ASP A 42 10.35 3.18 -10.04
N ARG A 43 10.15 3.81 -11.20
CA ARG A 43 9.33 5.00 -11.39
C ARG A 43 7.89 4.76 -10.90
N PRO A 44 7.25 5.79 -10.33
CA PRO A 44 5.87 5.68 -9.87
C PRO A 44 4.92 5.37 -11.04
N ILE A 45 3.91 4.54 -10.78
CA ILE A 45 2.91 4.14 -11.78
C ILE A 45 1.56 4.80 -11.53
N PRO A 46 0.75 5.08 -12.57
CA PRO A 46 -0.62 5.55 -12.37
C PRO A 46 -1.48 4.44 -11.75
N TYR A 47 -2.30 4.80 -10.78
CA TYR A 47 -3.23 3.92 -10.08
C TYR A 47 -4.62 4.55 -9.99
N ARG A 48 -5.63 3.77 -10.36
CA ARG A 48 -7.06 4.08 -10.25
C ARG A 48 -7.82 2.81 -9.89
N TYR A 49 -8.90 2.96 -9.14
CA TYR A 49 -9.83 1.88 -8.82
C TYR A 49 -11.23 2.22 -9.31
N ARG A 50 -12.08 1.20 -9.50
CA ARG A 50 -13.48 1.39 -9.86
C ARG A 50 -14.28 1.73 -8.60
N ILE A 51 -15.07 2.78 -8.65
CA ILE A 51 -15.93 3.21 -7.53
C ILE A 51 -17.34 2.58 -7.65
N GLY A 52 -17.70 2.07 -8.83
CA GLY A 52 -19.08 1.69 -9.15
C GLY A 52 -19.93 2.94 -9.37
N GLU A 53 -20.87 2.88 -10.31
CA GLU A 53 -21.87 3.93 -10.49
C GLU A 53 -23.14 3.29 -11.06
N SER A 54 -24.08 2.96 -10.20
CA SER A 54 -25.42 2.53 -10.62
C SER A 54 -26.29 3.79 -10.69
N ARG A 55 -26.68 4.21 -11.89
CA ARG A 55 -27.71 5.24 -12.03
C ARG A 55 -29.07 4.59 -11.78
N PRO A 56 -30.01 5.25 -11.07
CA PRO A 56 -31.34 4.70 -10.79
C PRO A 56 -32.07 4.25 -12.07
N GLU A 57 -31.92 5.05 -13.12
CA GLU A 57 -32.46 4.87 -14.48
C GLU A 57 -31.86 3.68 -15.26
N ASP A 58 -30.74 3.12 -14.82
CA ASP A 58 -30.14 1.93 -15.43
C ASP A 58 -30.58 0.63 -14.74
N ALA A 59 -31.18 0.69 -13.55
CA ALA A 59 -31.65 -0.49 -12.81
C ALA A 59 -32.92 -1.13 -13.40
N GLU A 60 -33.72 -0.37 -14.17
CA GLU A 60 -34.96 -0.84 -14.79
C GLU A 60 -34.77 -1.45 -16.18
N LYS A 61 -33.59 -1.31 -16.80
CA LYS A 61 -33.30 -1.90 -18.11
C LYS A 61 -32.98 -3.39 -17.95
N GLN A 62 -33.70 -4.25 -18.67
CA GLN A 62 -33.51 -5.71 -18.66
C GLN A 62 -32.07 -6.16 -19.02
N ASP A 63 -31.26 -5.30 -19.65
CA ASP A 63 -29.90 -5.58 -20.10
C ASP A 63 -28.83 -4.84 -19.24
N TYR A 64 -29.16 -4.53 -17.98
CA TYR A 64 -28.23 -3.88 -17.04
C TYR A 64 -27.01 -4.77 -16.73
N ASP A 65 -25.86 -4.41 -17.30
CA ASP A 65 -24.58 -5.03 -16.96
C ASP A 65 -23.84 -4.15 -15.93
N SER A 66 -23.89 -4.56 -14.67
CA SER A 66 -23.14 -3.96 -13.56
C SER A 66 -21.62 -3.89 -13.78
N ARG A 67 -21.07 -4.63 -14.75
CA ARG A 67 -19.64 -4.58 -15.10
C ARG A 67 -19.32 -3.49 -16.13
N LYS A 68 -20.31 -2.96 -16.86
CA LYS A 68 -20.14 -1.89 -17.86
C LYS A 68 -20.24 -0.49 -17.27
N THR A 69 -20.83 -0.35 -16.10
CA THR A 69 -21.02 0.93 -15.41
C THR A 69 -20.00 1.08 -14.28
N GLY A 70 -19.11 2.06 -14.37
CA GLY A 70 -18.11 2.25 -13.32
C GLY A 70 -17.23 3.47 -13.52
N ARG A 71 -17.52 4.53 -12.76
CA ARG A 71 -16.63 5.68 -12.65
C ARG A 71 -15.29 5.25 -12.04
N LEU A 72 -14.21 5.64 -12.69
CA LEU A 72 -12.87 5.47 -12.14
C LEU A 72 -12.61 6.52 -11.06
N SER A 73 -11.84 6.13 -10.05
CA SER A 73 -11.34 7.06 -9.04
C SER A 73 -10.45 8.13 -9.65
N ARG A 74 -10.20 9.20 -8.87
CA ARG A 74 -9.13 10.15 -9.17
C ARG A 74 -7.81 9.40 -9.34
N GLY A 75 -7.08 9.73 -10.41
CA GLY A 75 -5.74 9.19 -10.67
C GLY A 75 -4.76 9.56 -9.58
N ARG A 76 -3.93 8.59 -9.19
CA ARG A 76 -2.84 8.76 -8.22
C ARG A 76 -1.59 8.12 -8.78
N TYR A 77 -0.43 8.62 -8.36
CA TYR A 77 0.81 7.86 -8.52
C TYR A 77 0.92 6.86 -7.39
N ALA A 78 1.42 5.66 -7.66
CA ALA A 78 1.63 4.62 -6.66
C ALA A 78 3.04 4.06 -6.79
N VAL A 79 3.55 3.54 -5.68
CA VAL A 79 4.77 2.73 -5.68
C VAL A 79 4.45 1.42 -6.41
N PRO A 80 5.22 1.03 -7.45
CA PRO A 80 4.90 -0.15 -8.23
C PRO A 80 5.06 -1.44 -7.41
N PRO A 81 4.28 -2.49 -7.74
CA PRO A 81 4.58 -3.85 -7.28
C PRO A 81 6.04 -4.24 -7.57
N GLY A 82 6.62 -5.09 -6.74
CA GLY A 82 8.03 -5.47 -6.78
C GLY A 82 8.97 -4.50 -6.06
N SER A 83 8.49 -3.33 -5.63
CA SER A 83 9.30 -2.42 -4.81
C SER A 83 9.62 -3.03 -3.45
N VAL A 84 10.89 -2.89 -3.04
CA VAL A 84 11.44 -3.49 -1.83
C VAL A 84 11.75 -2.41 -0.81
N TYR A 85 11.35 -2.67 0.44
CA TYR A 85 11.61 -1.83 1.60
C TYR A 85 12.51 -2.60 2.57
N VAL A 86 13.58 -1.96 3.04
CA VAL A 86 14.53 -2.52 4.00
C VAL A 86 14.61 -1.60 5.20
N PHE A 87 14.36 -2.17 6.38
CA PHE A 87 14.30 -1.46 7.65
C PHE A 87 15.55 -1.71 8.49
N LYS A 88 16.06 -0.65 9.11
CA LYS A 88 17.14 -0.76 10.09
C LYS A 88 16.73 -1.60 11.29
N HIS A 89 15.51 -1.40 11.78
CA HIS A 89 14.94 -2.07 12.95
C HIS A 89 13.77 -2.96 12.54
N PRO A 90 13.48 -4.04 13.30
CA PRO A 90 12.44 -4.97 12.92
C PRO A 90 11.06 -4.31 12.98
N LEU A 91 10.27 -4.44 11.90
CA LEU A 91 8.92 -3.87 11.84
C LEU A 91 7.94 -4.61 12.76
N ASN A 92 8.08 -5.95 12.84
CA ASN A 92 7.28 -6.87 13.66
C ASN A 92 5.76 -6.83 13.42
N LEU A 93 5.34 -6.32 12.26
CA LEU A 93 3.95 -6.25 11.82
C LEU A 93 3.74 -7.16 10.61
N THR A 94 2.53 -7.68 10.46
CA THR A 94 2.05 -8.17 9.17
C THR A 94 1.37 -7.03 8.41
N TRP A 95 1.12 -7.20 7.10
CA TRP A 95 0.36 -6.20 6.33
C TRP A 95 -1.04 -5.94 6.92
N TRP A 96 -1.67 -6.95 7.50
CA TRP A 96 -2.98 -6.81 8.16
C TRP A 96 -2.92 -5.85 9.35
N ASP A 97 -1.80 -5.85 10.06
CA ASP A 97 -1.55 -5.04 11.26
C ASP A 97 -1.07 -3.62 10.94
N PHE A 98 -0.90 -3.27 9.66
CA PHE A 98 -0.48 -1.90 9.30
C PHE A 98 -1.53 -0.90 9.76
N PRO A 99 -1.14 0.16 10.51
CA PRO A 99 -2.07 1.20 10.92
C PRO A 99 -2.78 1.80 9.73
N ASP A 100 -4.09 1.97 9.82
CA ASP A 100 -4.86 2.56 8.71
C ASP A 100 -4.35 3.96 8.39
N ALA A 101 -3.90 4.72 9.39
CA ALA A 101 -3.27 6.03 9.28
C ALA A 101 -2.02 6.09 8.35
N TRP A 102 -1.45 4.95 7.98
CA TRP A 102 -0.38 4.90 6.98
C TRP A 102 -0.88 5.08 5.54
N PHE A 103 -2.17 4.84 5.31
CA PHE A 103 -2.86 4.96 4.04
C PHE A 103 -3.65 6.28 3.98
N PRO A 104 -4.02 6.75 2.77
CA PRO A 104 -4.93 7.87 2.61
C PRO A 104 -6.27 7.64 3.33
N GLN A 105 -6.66 8.60 4.18
CA GLN A 105 -7.83 8.49 5.06
C GLN A 105 -9.16 8.96 4.46
N GLU A 106 -9.15 9.72 3.35
CA GLU A 106 -10.41 10.24 2.79
C GLU A 106 -10.87 9.39 1.60
N GLY A 107 -12.17 9.12 1.54
CA GLY A 107 -12.79 8.28 0.52
C GLY A 107 -12.78 6.80 0.89
N PHE A 108 -12.71 5.93 -0.11
CA PHE A 108 -12.69 4.48 0.13
C PHE A 108 -11.35 4.04 0.74
N PRO A 109 -11.33 3.25 1.84
CA PRO A 109 -10.09 2.80 2.46
C PRO A 109 -9.25 1.96 1.49
N LEU A 110 -8.10 2.51 1.05
CA LEU A 110 -7.29 1.87 0.02
C LEU A 110 -6.68 0.54 0.48
N LYS A 111 -6.44 0.38 1.79
CA LYS A 111 -6.03 -0.90 2.38
C LYS A 111 -7.05 -2.01 2.10
N HIS A 112 -8.35 -1.70 2.10
CA HIS A 112 -9.42 -2.68 1.81
C HIS A 112 -9.44 -3.09 0.33
N LEU A 113 -8.93 -2.25 -0.57
CA LEU A 113 -8.69 -2.61 -1.98
C LEU A 113 -7.41 -3.43 -2.17
N GLY A 114 -6.69 -3.73 -1.10
CA GLY A 114 -5.44 -4.47 -1.12
C GLY A 114 -4.22 -3.61 -1.47
N CYS A 115 -4.31 -2.28 -1.44
CA CYS A 115 -3.13 -1.42 -1.65
C CYS A 115 -2.05 -1.68 -0.59
N GLY A 116 -0.79 -1.61 -1.00
CA GLY A 116 0.35 -1.81 -0.12
C GLY A 116 0.54 -3.24 0.39
N LEU A 117 -0.21 -4.22 -0.14
CA LEU A 117 -0.05 -5.63 0.21
C LEU A 117 1.40 -6.04 -0.08
N CYS A 118 2.04 -6.61 0.93
CA CYS A 118 3.45 -6.97 0.87
C CYS A 118 3.73 -8.33 1.51
N LEU A 119 4.84 -8.91 1.07
CA LEU A 119 5.39 -10.14 1.62
C LEU A 119 6.75 -9.87 2.27
N PRO A 120 7.00 -10.42 3.46
CA PRO A 120 8.35 -10.42 4.04
C PRO A 120 9.29 -11.20 3.11
N ILE A 121 10.51 -10.68 2.96
CA ILE A 121 11.53 -11.32 2.12
C ILE A 121 12.89 -11.32 2.83
N ASP A 122 13.68 -12.35 2.54
CA ASP A 122 15.07 -12.47 2.98
C ASP A 122 16.00 -12.16 1.81
N ILE A 123 16.86 -11.16 1.99
CA ILE A 123 17.79 -10.71 0.96
C ILE A 123 19.22 -11.02 1.41
N LYS A 124 19.94 -11.78 0.59
CA LYS A 124 21.35 -12.11 0.85
C LYS A 124 22.21 -10.86 0.67
N GLY A 125 23.15 -10.63 1.59
CA GLY A 125 24.09 -9.52 1.54
C GLY A 125 23.60 -8.19 2.14
N LEU A 126 22.41 -8.17 2.76
CA LEU A 126 22.01 -7.03 3.58
C LEU A 126 22.78 -6.98 4.90
N PRO A 127 23.07 -5.77 5.43
CA PRO A 127 23.57 -5.64 6.79
C PRO A 127 22.55 -6.20 7.79
N PRO A 128 22.99 -6.74 8.93
CA PRO A 128 22.09 -7.33 9.91
C PRO A 128 21.10 -6.29 10.45
N CYS A 129 19.85 -6.72 10.65
CA CYS A 129 18.82 -5.91 11.28
C CYS A 129 19.27 -5.56 12.71
N THR A 130 19.32 -4.27 13.03
CA THR A 130 19.74 -3.82 14.36
C THR A 130 18.57 -4.00 15.34
N THR A 131 18.71 -4.92 16.29
CA THR A 131 17.81 -4.99 17.44
C THR A 131 18.00 -3.69 18.23
N LYS A 132 16.93 -2.93 18.51
CA LYS A 132 17.05 -1.79 19.42
C LYS A 132 17.58 -2.33 20.75
N ALA A 133 18.75 -1.87 21.20
CA ALA A 133 19.17 -2.12 22.57
C ALA A 133 18.11 -1.50 23.48
N THR A 134 17.40 -2.35 24.23
CA THR A 134 16.59 -1.92 25.37
C THR A 134 17.55 -1.23 26.34
N ALA A 135 17.42 0.10 26.43
CA ALA A 135 18.01 0.90 27.49
C ALA A 135 17.10 0.83 28.73
#